data_AF-A0A7Y2FDK5-F1
#
_entry.id   AF-A0A7Y2FDK5-F1
#
_cell.length_a   1.000
_cell.length_b   1.000
_cell.length_c   1.000
_cell.angle_alpha   90.00
_cell.angle_beta   90.00
_cell.angle_gamma   90.00
#
_symmetry.space_group_name_H-M   'P 1'
#
loop_
_entity.id
_entity.type
_entity.pdbx_description
1 polymer ?
#
loop_
_entity_poly.entity_id
_entity_poly.type
_entity_poly.pdbx_seq_one_letter_code
_entity_poly.pdbx_strand_id
1 'polypeptide(L)'
;MKNGFDRDWLLRIALASVFLFHGIGKFTGAGGIGGFAQMTGLPVFVAFLVGFAEVAGGLGMIIGGFGKPLITRLAGAAIIPVMLGAIFMVHWGRWSFTPSETHPMGGMEFQVVLALIAAWFLLAPRKQV
;
A
#
# COMPACT_ATOMS: atom_id res chain seq x y z
N MET A 1 10.08 -14.14 -25.82
CA MET A 1 9.46 -14.30 -24.48
C MET A 1 10.60 -14.27 -23.48
N LYS A 2 10.63 -13.29 -22.55
CA LYS A 2 11.60 -13.36 -21.45
C LYS A 2 11.05 -14.36 -20.44
N ASN A 3 11.63 -15.54 -20.46
CA ASN A 3 11.43 -16.54 -19.42
C ASN A 3 12.24 -16.09 -18.21
N GLY A 4 11.58 -15.84 -17.08
CA GLY A 4 12.28 -15.61 -15.82
C GLY A 4 11.56 -14.61 -14.92
N PHE A 5 11.53 -14.94 -13.64
CA PHE A 5 11.16 -14.07 -12.54
C PHE A 5 12.02 -12.79 -12.62
N ASP A 6 11.49 -11.73 -13.24
CA ASP A 6 12.16 -10.43 -13.30
C ASP A 6 12.41 -9.89 -11.88
N ARG A 7 13.47 -9.09 -11.72
CA ARG A 7 13.92 -8.59 -10.39
C ARG A 7 12.87 -7.77 -9.66
N ASP A 8 11.89 -7.24 -10.38
CA ASP A 8 10.76 -6.48 -9.85
C ASP A 8 9.80 -7.37 -9.04
N TRP A 9 9.77 -8.69 -9.22
CA TRP A 9 8.94 -9.60 -8.42
C TRP A 9 9.22 -9.52 -6.92
N LEU A 10 10.47 -9.23 -6.52
CA LEU A 10 10.80 -8.99 -5.12
C LEU A 10 10.03 -7.78 -4.57
N LEU A 11 9.94 -6.71 -5.35
CA LEU A 11 9.20 -5.50 -4.98
C LEU A 11 7.68 -5.71 -5.05
N ARG A 12 7.20 -6.50 -6.03
CA ARG A 12 5.78 -6.87 -6.14
C ARG A 12 5.33 -7.67 -4.93
N ILE A 13 6.11 -8.67 -4.53
CA ILE A 13 5.82 -9.50 -3.35
C ILE A 13 5.90 -8.65 -2.09
N ALA A 14 6.88 -7.76 -1.97
CA ALA A 14 6.98 -6.85 -0.83
C ALA A 14 5.77 -5.91 -0.70
N LEU A 15 5.33 -5.28 -1.79
CA LEU A 15 4.11 -4.48 -1.76
C LEU A 15 2.88 -5.34 -1.48
N ALA A 16 2.71 -6.44 -2.21
CA ALA A 16 1.52 -7.30 -2.06
C ALA A 16 1.40 -7.86 -0.65
N SER A 17 2.47 -8.31 -0.02
CA SER A 17 2.42 -8.86 1.34
C SER A 17 1.91 -7.82 2.35
N VAL A 18 2.43 -6.59 2.28
CA VAL A 18 2.05 -5.50 3.18
C VAL A 18 0.61 -5.07 2.92
N PHE A 19 0.27 -4.75 1.68
CA PHE A 19 -1.03 -4.18 1.33
C PHE A 19 -2.17 -5.20 1.46
N LEU A 20 -1.93 -6.48 1.17
CA LEU A 20 -2.92 -7.52 1.42
C LEU A 20 -3.12 -7.75 2.92
N PHE A 21 -2.05 -7.81 3.71
CA PHE A 21 -2.16 -8.00 5.15
C PHE A 21 -2.94 -6.85 5.81
N HIS A 22 -2.53 -5.60 5.56
CA HIS A 22 -3.20 -4.43 6.14
C HIS A 22 -4.61 -4.22 5.57
N GLY A 23 -4.80 -4.43 4.26
CA GLY A 23 -6.09 -4.23 3.60
C GLY A 23 -7.12 -5.24 4.07
N ILE A 24 -6.78 -6.54 4.09
CA ILE A 24 -7.65 -7.60 4.59
C ILE A 24 -7.94 -7.37 6.08
N GLY A 25 -6.92 -7.04 6.86
CA GLY A 25 -7.06 -6.75 8.29
C GLY A 25 -8.03 -5.63 8.62
N LYS A 26 -8.18 -4.62 7.74
CA LYS A 26 -9.20 -3.57 7.92
C LYS A 26 -10.64 -4.10 7.81
N PHE A 27 -10.87 -5.21 7.12
CA PHE A 27 -12.20 -5.82 7.00
C PHE A 27 -12.44 -6.93 8.01
N THR A 28 -11.42 -7.73 8.31
CA THR A 28 -11.54 -8.95 9.12
C THR A 28 -11.08 -8.77 10.57
N GLY A 29 -10.36 -7.69 10.87
CA GLY A 29 -9.86 -7.38 12.21
C GLY A 29 -10.99 -7.01 13.19
N ALA A 30 -10.60 -6.80 14.46
CA ALA A 30 -11.53 -6.41 15.51
C ALA A 30 -12.26 -5.11 15.18
N GLY A 31 -13.59 -5.16 15.09
CA GLY A 31 -14.44 -4.04 14.68
C GLY A 31 -14.57 -3.84 13.17
N GLY A 32 -13.84 -4.61 12.35
CA GLY A 32 -13.85 -4.52 10.89
C GLY A 32 -13.63 -3.09 10.39
N ILE A 33 -14.26 -2.77 9.25
CA ILE A 33 -14.06 -1.47 8.60
C ILE A 33 -14.58 -0.30 9.47
N GLY A 34 -15.59 -0.56 10.32
CA GLY A 34 -16.12 0.41 11.26
C GLY A 34 -15.14 0.73 12.39
N GLY A 35 -14.43 -0.27 12.91
CA GLY A 35 -13.37 -0.08 13.90
C GLY A 35 -12.20 0.73 13.34
N PHE A 36 -11.77 0.43 12.11
CA PHE A 36 -10.75 1.24 11.42
C PHE A 36 -11.19 2.69 11.20
N ALA A 37 -12.44 2.90 10.77
CA ALA A 37 -13.03 4.23 10.62
C ALA A 37 -13.02 5.01 11.95
N GLN A 38 -13.43 4.37 13.04
CA GLN A 38 -13.44 4.98 14.38
C GLN A 38 -12.02 5.34 14.85
N MET A 39 -11.06 4.42 14.71
CA MET A 39 -9.67 4.64 15.13
C MET A 39 -9.01 5.80 14.40
N THR A 40 -9.34 6.00 13.12
CA THR A 40 -8.74 7.04 12.26
C THR A 40 -9.56 8.32 12.18
N GLY A 41 -10.78 8.34 12.70
CA GLY A 41 -11.72 9.44 12.56
C GLY A 41 -12.24 9.63 11.13
N LEU A 42 -12.05 8.66 10.24
CA LEU A 42 -12.51 8.73 8.86
C LEU A 42 -14.00 8.36 8.75
N PRO A 43 -14.75 8.96 7.80
CA PRO A 43 -16.05 8.42 7.43
C PRO A 43 -15.92 6.96 6.97
N VAL A 44 -16.88 6.10 7.35
CA VAL A 44 -16.85 4.66 7.03
C VAL A 44 -16.67 4.41 5.53
N PHE A 45 -17.27 5.25 4.68
CA PHE A 45 -17.09 5.17 3.23
C PHE A 45 -15.63 5.40 2.80
N VAL A 46 -14.95 6.40 3.38
CA VAL A 46 -13.53 6.68 3.08
C VAL A 46 -12.66 5.54 3.63
N ALA A 47 -12.94 5.06 4.84
CA ALA A 47 -12.27 3.90 5.41
C ALA A 47 -12.39 2.66 4.51
N PHE A 48 -13.58 2.39 3.97
CA PHE A 48 -13.82 1.35 2.98
C PHE A 48 -12.97 1.53 1.73
N LEU A 49 -12.92 2.75 1.16
CA LEU A 49 -12.10 3.05 -0.02
C LEU A 49 -10.61 2.80 0.24
N VAL A 50 -10.11 3.15 1.44
CA VAL A 50 -8.73 2.85 1.84
C VAL A 50 -8.51 1.34 1.88
N GLY A 51 -9.33 0.58 2.62
CA GLY A 51 -9.19 -0.87 2.71
C GLY A 51 -9.30 -1.54 1.34
N PHE A 52 -10.25 -1.11 0.51
CA PHE A 52 -10.42 -1.62 -0.84
C PHE A 52 -9.19 -1.32 -1.73
N ALA A 53 -8.67 -0.09 -1.69
CA ALA A 53 -7.48 0.29 -2.45
C ALA A 53 -6.25 -0.51 -2.05
N GLU A 54 -6.08 -0.82 -0.76
CA GLU A 54 -4.99 -1.68 -0.29
C GLU A 54 -5.12 -3.12 -0.80
N VAL A 55 -6.30 -3.74 -0.68
CA VAL A 55 -6.51 -5.10 -1.17
C VAL A 55 -6.38 -5.17 -2.70
N ALA A 56 -7.06 -4.28 -3.42
CA ALA A 56 -7.02 -4.23 -4.87
C ALA A 56 -5.63 -3.88 -5.40
N GLY A 57 -4.91 -2.96 -4.74
CA GLY A 57 -3.53 -2.61 -5.05
C GLY A 57 -2.58 -3.79 -4.83
N GLY A 58 -2.67 -4.48 -3.69
CA GLY A 58 -1.87 -5.66 -3.40
C GLY A 58 -2.09 -6.79 -4.41
N LEU A 59 -3.36 -7.14 -4.70
CA LEU A 59 -3.70 -8.13 -5.73
C LEU A 59 -3.26 -7.69 -7.13
N GLY A 60 -3.44 -6.41 -7.45
CA GLY A 60 -3.07 -5.83 -8.73
C GLY A 60 -1.57 -5.86 -8.99
N MET A 61 -0.72 -5.77 -7.97
CA MET A 61 0.73 -5.93 -8.12
C MET A 61 1.12 -7.34 -8.58
N ILE A 62 0.46 -8.37 -8.05
CA ILE A 62 0.68 -9.77 -8.42
C ILE A 62 0.11 -10.06 -9.80
N ILE A 63 -1.17 -9.75 -10.01
CA ILE A 63 -1.86 -9.99 -11.29
C ILE A 63 -1.18 -9.23 -12.43
N GLY A 64 -0.78 -7.99 -12.17
CA GLY A 64 -0.06 -7.14 -13.10
C GLY A 64 1.28 -7.71 -13.55
N GLY A 65 1.97 -8.46 -12.67
CA GLY A 65 3.27 -9.07 -12.96
C GLY A 65 3.24 -10.19 -13.99
N PHE A 66 2.06 -10.73 -14.31
CA PHE A 66 1.89 -11.70 -15.40
C PHE A 66 1.72 -11.02 -16.77
N GLY A 67 2.42 -9.91 -17.01
CA GLY A 67 2.42 -9.19 -18.29
C GLY A 67 1.22 -8.27 -18.50
N LYS A 68 0.65 -7.71 -17.43
CA LYS A 68 -0.49 -6.77 -17.49
C LYS A 68 -0.08 -5.39 -16.96
N PRO A 69 0.70 -4.61 -17.73
CA PRO A 69 1.34 -3.37 -17.24
C PRO A 69 0.33 -2.30 -16.81
N LEU A 70 -0.85 -2.23 -17.42
CA LEU A 70 -1.89 -1.31 -17.00
C LEU A 70 -2.39 -1.61 -15.58
N ILE A 71 -2.54 -2.89 -15.22
CA ILE A 71 -2.98 -3.30 -13.87
C ILE A 71 -1.92 -2.92 -12.84
N THR A 72 -0.64 -3.14 -13.12
CA THR A 72 0.45 -2.71 -12.22
C THR A 72 0.46 -1.21 -12.00
N ARG A 73 0.22 -0.41 -13.04
CA ARG A 73 0.15 1.05 -12.89
C ARG A 73 -1.04 1.49 -12.05
N LEU A 74 -2.21 0.91 -12.30
CA LEU A 74 -3.42 1.20 -11.51
C LEU A 74 -3.24 0.76 -10.04
N ALA A 75 -2.59 -0.37 -9.80
CA ALA A 75 -2.25 -0.82 -8.45
C ALA A 75 -1.32 0.19 -7.74
N GLY A 76 -0.28 0.67 -8.42
CA GLY A 76 0.63 1.68 -7.88
C GLY A 76 -0.09 2.99 -7.60
N ALA A 77 -0.94 3.45 -8.54
CA ALA A 77 -1.77 4.63 -8.38
C ALA A 77 -2.77 4.51 -7.21
N ALA A 78 -3.28 3.32 -6.91
CA ALA A 78 -4.18 3.09 -5.77
C ALA A 78 -3.43 3.12 -4.43
N ILE A 79 -2.22 2.58 -4.39
CA ILE A 79 -1.39 2.52 -3.17
C ILE A 79 -0.89 3.90 -2.73
N ILE A 80 -0.45 4.74 -3.68
CA ILE A 80 0.16 6.04 -3.39
C ILE A 80 -0.71 6.95 -2.49
N PRO A 81 -1.99 7.24 -2.80
CA PRO A 81 -2.82 8.09 -1.95
C PRO A 81 -3.08 7.48 -0.57
N VAL A 82 -3.11 6.14 -0.44
CA VAL A 82 -3.21 5.47 0.86
C VAL A 82 -1.98 5.73 1.71
N MET A 83 -0.77 5.61 1.12
CA MET A 83 0.47 5.92 1.83
C MET A 83 0.57 7.39 2.21
N LEU A 84 0.20 8.31 1.31
CA LEU A 84 0.16 9.73 1.63
C LEU A 84 -0.81 10.02 2.78
N GLY A 85 -2.01 9.42 2.76
CA GLY A 85 -2.97 9.54 3.85
C GLY A 85 -2.39 9.03 5.17
N ALA A 86 -1.80 7.83 5.19
CA ALA A 86 -1.16 7.28 6.38
C ALA A 86 -0.03 8.18 6.91
N ILE A 87 0.82 8.69 6.02
CA ILE A 87 1.91 9.62 6.36
C ILE A 87 1.35 10.85 7.07
N PHE A 88 0.43 11.58 6.43
CA PHE A 88 -0.07 12.85 6.97
C PHE A 88 -0.98 12.71 8.19
N MET A 89 -1.66 11.58 8.34
CA MET A 89 -2.59 11.36 9.46
C MET A 89 -1.93 10.75 10.68
N VAL A 90 -0.95 9.85 10.51
CA VAL A 90 -0.49 8.98 11.59
C VAL A 90 1.03 9.04 11.82
N HIS A 91 1.82 9.32 10.80
CA HIS A 91 3.28 9.11 10.85
C HIS A 91 4.12 10.38 10.63
N TRP A 92 3.49 11.53 10.37
CA TRP A 92 4.16 12.76 9.98
C TRP A 92 5.07 13.32 11.08
N GLY A 93 6.17 13.97 10.68
CA GLY A 93 7.02 14.74 11.61
C GLY A 93 8.15 13.94 12.25
N ARG A 94 8.25 12.63 11.99
CA ARG A 94 9.38 11.79 12.43
C ARG A 94 9.71 10.73 11.40
N TRP A 95 11.00 10.56 11.11
CA TRP A 95 11.46 9.54 10.15
C TRP A 95 11.35 8.12 10.72
N SER A 96 12.01 7.84 11.85
CA SER A 96 12.18 6.48 12.42
C SER A 96 10.88 5.67 12.52
N PHE A 97 10.90 4.42 12.00
CA PHE A 97 9.78 3.49 12.10
C PHE A 97 9.46 3.02 13.54
N THR A 98 10.37 3.20 14.51
CA THR A 98 10.20 2.70 15.87
C THR A 98 9.15 3.53 16.62
N PRO A 99 8.16 2.92 17.31
CA PRO A 99 7.22 3.66 18.15
C PRO A 99 7.88 4.55 19.20
N SER A 100 7.21 5.66 19.55
CA SER A 100 7.64 6.60 20.59
C SER A 100 6.42 7.29 21.21
N GLU A 101 6.61 8.01 22.31
CA GLU A 101 5.51 8.73 22.99
C GLU A 101 4.75 9.70 22.07
N THR A 102 5.46 10.37 21.16
CA THR A 102 4.87 11.30 20.18
C THR A 102 4.35 10.61 18.92
N HIS A 103 4.80 9.38 18.65
CA HIS A 103 4.45 8.60 17.45
C HIS A 103 4.20 7.15 17.85
N PRO A 104 3.06 6.83 18.47
CA PRO A 104 2.78 5.49 19.00
C PRO A 104 2.71 4.41 17.91
N MET A 105 2.47 4.81 16.65
CA MET A 105 2.47 3.93 15.49
C MET A 105 3.78 3.96 14.68
N GLY A 106 4.83 4.61 15.21
CA GLY A 106 6.08 4.85 14.47
C GLY A 106 6.02 6.03 13.52
N GLY A 107 7.18 6.43 12.99
CA GLY A 107 7.32 7.50 11.99
C GLY A 107 7.14 7.02 10.56
N MET A 108 7.43 7.92 9.60
CA MET A 108 7.04 7.79 8.19
C MET A 108 7.99 6.96 7.30
N GLU A 109 9.11 6.46 7.83
CA GLU A 109 10.14 5.74 7.06
C GLU A 109 9.57 4.59 6.21
N PHE A 110 8.74 3.73 6.80
CA PHE A 110 8.18 2.58 6.09
C PHE A 110 7.20 2.99 4.99
N GLN A 111 6.32 3.94 5.29
CA GLN A 111 5.28 4.43 4.38
C GLN A 111 5.90 5.16 3.20
N VAL A 112 6.98 5.93 3.42
CA VAL A 112 7.73 6.59 2.35
C VAL A 112 8.39 5.55 1.43
N VAL A 113 9.02 4.50 1.98
CA VAL A 113 9.60 3.43 1.16
C VAL A 113 8.54 2.76 0.28
N LEU A 114 7.39 2.39 0.86
CA LEU A 114 6.30 1.75 0.11
C LEU A 114 5.72 2.68 -0.97
N ALA A 115 5.53 3.96 -0.66
CA ALA A 115 5.05 4.96 -1.62
C ALA A 115 6.00 5.11 -2.80
N LEU A 116 7.31 5.11 -2.57
CA LEU A 116 8.33 5.22 -3.61
C LEU A 116 8.38 3.96 -4.50
N ILE A 117 8.25 2.77 -3.92
CA ILE A 117 8.18 1.52 -4.71
C ILE A 117 6.89 1.51 -5.56
N ALA A 118 5.76 1.93 -4.99
CA ALA A 118 4.50 2.04 -5.74
C ALA A 118 4.59 3.07 -6.86
N ALA A 119 5.22 4.22 -6.61
CA ALA A 119 5.50 5.24 -7.62
C ALA A 119 6.41 4.73 -8.73
N TRP A 120 7.42 3.92 -8.39
CA TRP A 120 8.26 3.26 -9.38
C TRP A 120 7.43 2.37 -10.32
N PHE A 121 6.54 1.52 -9.79
CA PHE A 121 5.65 0.69 -10.63
C PHE A 121 4.64 1.52 -11.46
N LEU A 122 4.15 2.62 -10.93
CA LEU A 122 3.27 3.54 -11.66
C LEU A 122 3.99 4.17 -12.87
N LEU A 123 5.25 4.56 -12.68
CA LEU A 123 6.04 5.29 -13.67
C LEU A 123 6.89 4.41 -14.58
N ALA A 124 7.07 3.12 -14.23
CA ALA A 124 7.96 2.21 -14.94
C ALA A 124 7.61 2.11 -16.45
N PRO A 125 8.62 2.17 -17.35
CA PRO A 125 8.41 2.00 -18.78
C PRO A 125 7.78 0.64 -19.12
N ARG A 126 6.94 0.57 -20.16
CA ARG A 126 6.25 -0.67 -20.62
C ARG A 126 7.15 -1.89 -20.84
N LYS A 127 8.47 -1.71 -20.98
CA LYS A 127 9.43 -2.81 -21.19
C LYS A 127 9.90 -3.47 -19.88
N GLN A 128 9.53 -2.91 -18.72
CA GLN A 128 9.99 -3.33 -17.39
C GLN A 128 8.85 -3.89 -16.51
N VAL A 129 7.62 -3.99 -17.04
CA VAL A 129 6.41 -4.31 -16.28
C VAL A 129 5.60 -5.40 -16.96
#